data_AF-A0AAN5GAP5-F1
#
_entry.id   AF-A0AAN5GAP5-F1
#
_cell.length_a   1.000
_cell.length_b   1.000
_cell.length_c   1.000
_cell.angle_alpha   90.00
_cell.angle_beta   90.00
_cell.angle_gamma   90.00
#
_symmetry.space_group_name_H-M   'P 1'
#
loop_
_entity.id
_entity.type
_entity.pdbx_description
1 polymer ?
#
loop_
_entity_poly.entity_id
_entity_poly.type
_entity_poly.pdbx_seq_one_letter_code
_entity_poly.pdbx_strand_id
1 'polypeptide(L)'
;MNETLNALIYRHASNLLLAQGWPEETDVDQRNPKYPGWISIYVRLDTPRLATLLINRHGGVLPPLLASAIQKLTGTGAELV
;
A
#
# COMPACT_ATOMS: atom_id res chain seq x y z
N MET A 1 -3.14 12.52 23.50
CA MET A 1 -2.76 12.29 22.09
C MET A 1 -1.67 13.30 21.75
N ASN A 2 -0.52 12.91 21.19
CA ASN A 2 0.51 13.88 20.77
C ASN A 2 0.33 14.17 19.28
N GLU A 3 -0.31 15.28 18.96
CA GLU A 3 -0.66 15.67 17.59
C GLU A 3 0.58 15.90 16.72
N THR A 4 1.63 16.48 17.28
CA THR A 4 2.90 16.73 16.57
C THR A 4 3.57 15.43 16.17
N LEU A 5 3.66 14.45 17.09
CA LEU A 5 4.22 13.14 16.79
C LEU A 5 3.40 12.41 15.73
N ASN A 6 2.07 12.43 15.85
CA ASN A 6 1.18 11.78 14.88
C ASN A 6 1.33 12.40 13.48
N ALA A 7 1.44 13.73 13.36
CA ALA A 7 1.66 14.40 12.08
C ALA A 7 3.00 14.02 11.44
N LEU A 8 4.06 13.87 12.26
CA LEU A 8 5.36 13.41 11.78
C LEU A 8 5.32 11.96 11.30
N ILE A 9 4.66 11.07 12.05
CA ILE A 9 4.48 9.66 11.65
C ILE A 9 3.69 9.58 10.35
N TYR A 10 2.59 10.32 10.21
CA TYR A 10 1.80 10.38 8.99
C TYR A 10 2.65 10.82 7.80
N ARG A 11 3.33 11.97 7.91
CA ARG A 11 4.17 12.51 6.83
C ARG A 11 5.29 11.54 6.44
N HIS A 12 5.93 10.92 7.44
CA HIS A 12 6.99 9.96 7.19
C HIS A 12 6.47 8.71 6.47
N ALA A 13 5.33 8.17 6.92
CA ALA A 13 4.68 7.02 6.31
C ALA A 13 4.27 7.30 4.86
N SER A 14 3.60 8.42 4.58
CA SER A 14 3.21 8.82 3.22
C SER A 14 4.42 8.92 2.30
N ASN A 15 5.51 9.55 2.75
CA ASN A 15 6.75 9.65 1.97
C ASN A 15 7.38 8.27 1.69
N LEU A 16 7.35 7.37 2.69
CA LEU A 16 7.86 6.00 2.55
C LEU A 16 7.04 5.20 1.52
N LEU A 17 5.71 5.31 1.58
CA LEU A 17 4.81 4.61 0.67
C LEU A 17 5.00 5.10 -0.77
N LEU A 18 5.07 6.41 -0.98
CA LEU A 18 5.38 6.99 -2.30
C LEU A 18 6.73 6.48 -2.83
N ALA A 19 7.78 6.48 -2.00
CA ALA A 19 9.10 5.99 -2.40
C ALA A 19 9.11 4.48 -2.72
N GLN A 20 8.17 3.71 -2.17
CA GLN A 20 7.98 2.29 -2.48
C GLN A 20 7.02 2.04 -3.65
N GLY A 21 6.56 3.09 -4.34
CA GLY A 21 5.68 2.99 -5.50
C GLY A 21 4.21 2.75 -5.16
N TRP A 22 3.78 3.08 -3.95
CA TRP A 22 2.36 3.14 -3.63
C TRP A 22 1.70 4.34 -4.33
N PRO A 23 0.43 4.21 -4.73
CA PRO A 23 -0.36 5.32 -5.26
C PRO A 23 -0.38 6.58 -4.39
N GLU A 24 -0.51 7.76 -5.02
CA GLU A 24 -0.66 9.03 -4.29
C GLU A 24 -1.96 9.10 -3.49
N GLU A 25 -3.03 8.45 -3.96
CA GLU A 25 -4.31 8.35 -3.24
C GLU A 25 -4.31 7.33 -2.08
N THR A 26 -3.14 6.79 -1.73
CA THR A 26 -3.00 5.90 -0.58
C THR A 26 -3.20 6.70 0.70
N ASP A 27 -4.23 6.34 1.47
CA ASP A 27 -4.52 6.96 2.76
C ASP A 27 -3.79 6.25 3.90
N VAL A 28 -3.40 7.02 4.91
CA VAL A 28 -2.65 6.55 6.08
C VAL A 28 -3.38 6.97 7.34
N ASP A 29 -3.78 6.01 8.16
CA ASP A 29 -4.52 6.27 9.38
C ASP A 29 -3.79 5.71 10.60
N GLN A 30 -3.70 6.49 11.67
CA GLN A 30 -3.16 6.06 12.97
C GLN A 30 -4.31 5.73 13.91
N ARG A 31 -5.04 4.65 13.59
CA ARG A 31 -6.27 4.27 14.30
C ARG A 31 -6.10 3.97 15.78
N ASN A 32 -4.92 3.53 16.21
CA ASN A 32 -4.71 3.12 17.59
C ASN A 32 -3.66 3.98 18.30
N PRO A 33 -4.09 4.99 19.06
CA PRO A 33 -3.17 5.89 19.75
C PRO A 33 -2.45 5.24 20.94
N LYS A 34 -2.81 4.01 21.33
CA LYS A 34 -2.08 3.24 22.35
C LYS A 34 -0.76 2.68 21.82
N TYR A 35 -0.60 2.56 20.50
CA TYR A 35 0.60 2.00 19.87
C TYR A 35 1.15 2.98 18.83
N PRO A 36 1.89 4.02 19.27
CA PRO A 36 2.49 4.97 18.35
C PRO A 36 3.39 4.26 17.33
N GLY A 37 3.22 4.61 16.05
CA GLY A 37 3.94 4.00 14.93
C GLY A 37 3.18 2.90 14.19
N TRP A 38 2.07 2.38 14.75
CA TRP A 38 1.16 1.53 13.98
C TRP A 38 0.31 2.38 13.05
N ILE A 39 0.36 2.06 11.76
CA ILE A 39 -0.41 2.72 10.72
C ILE A 39 -1.27 1.70 9.99
N SER A 40 -2.48 2.11 9.64
CA SER A 40 -3.33 1.45 8.65
C SER A 40 -3.13 2.14 7.32
N ILE A 41 -3.06 1.36 6.25
CA ILE A 41 -2.92 1.86 4.88
C ILE A 41 -4.18 1.45 4.12
N TYR A 42 -4.83 2.41 3.48
CA TYR A 42 -6.02 2.18 2.67
C TYR A 42 -5.73 2.61 1.23
N VAL A 43 -5.96 1.72 0.28
CA VAL A 43 -5.74 2.01 -1.14
C VAL A 43 -6.67 1.17 -1.98
N ARG A 44 -7.22 1.78 -3.04
CA ARG A 44 -7.96 1.07 -4.06
C ARG A 44 -7.05 0.79 -5.25
N LEU A 45 -6.90 -0.47 -5.62
CA LEU A 45 -6.01 -0.90 -6.69
C LEU A 45 -6.80 -1.70 -7.72
N ASP A 46 -6.74 -1.25 -8.97
CA ASP A 46 -7.07 -2.13 -10.08
C ASP A 46 -5.99 -3.21 -10.24
N THR A 47 -6.29 -4.22 -11.07
CA THR A 47 -5.37 -5.34 -11.28
C THR A 47 -3.99 -4.90 -11.79
N PRO A 48 -3.85 -3.98 -12.77
CA PRO A 48 -2.55 -3.49 -13.23
C PRO A 48 -1.72 -2.77 -12.15
N ARG A 49 -2.34 -1.91 -11.34
CA ARG A 49 -1.66 -1.18 -10.28
C ARG A 49 -1.27 -2.11 -9.14
N LEU A 50 -2.13 -3.08 -8.81
CA LEU A 50 -1.80 -4.14 -7.85
C LEU A 50 -0.59 -4.95 -8.33
N ALA A 51 -0.56 -5.37 -9.60
CA ALA A 51 0.57 -6.10 -10.16
C ALA A 51 1.87 -5.31 -10.07
N THR A 52 1.84 -4.02 -10.45
CA THR A 52 2.99 -3.11 -10.38
C THR A 52 3.52 -2.98 -8.95
N LEU A 53 2.62 -2.77 -7.99
CA LEU A 53 2.97 -2.63 -6.58
C LEU A 53 3.62 -3.89 -6.02
N LEU A 54 3.07 -5.08 -6.35
CA LEU A 54 3.64 -6.35 -5.90
C LEU A 54 5.01 -6.62 -6.53
N ILE A 55 5.20 -6.28 -7.81
CA ILE A 55 6.51 -6.40 -8.49
C ILE A 55 7.55 -5.51 -7.81
N ASN A 56 7.22 -4.24 -7.55
CA ASN A 56 8.10 -3.30 -6.86
C ASN A 56 8.49 -3.82 -5.47
N ARG A 57 7.53 -4.41 -4.75
CA ARG A 57 7.76 -4.96 -3.41
C ARG A 57 8.58 -6.25 -3.38
N HIS A 58 8.60 -7.00 -4.48
CA HIS A 58 9.37 -8.24 -4.61
C HIS A 58 10.67 -8.08 -5.43
N GLY A 59 11.23 -6.86 -5.48
CA GLY A 59 12.53 -6.62 -6.12
C GLY A 59 12.52 -6.85 -7.64
N GLY A 60 11.37 -6.64 -8.29
CA GLY A 60 11.20 -6.79 -9.72
C GLY A 60 10.76 -8.19 -10.18
N VAL A 61 10.75 -9.19 -9.30
CA VAL A 61 10.32 -10.56 -9.65
C VAL A 61 9.17 -11.01 -8.76
N LEU A 62 8.00 -11.18 -9.36
CA LEU A 62 6.81 -11.61 -8.64
C LEU A 62 6.87 -13.12 -8.35
N PRO A 63 6.68 -13.58 -7.09
CA PRO A 63 6.58 -14.99 -6.76
C PRO A 63 5.53 -15.73 -7.61
N PRO A 64 5.74 -17.01 -8.00
CA PRO A 64 4.86 -17.72 -8.93
C PRO A 64 3.38 -17.75 -8.52
N LEU A 65 3.09 -17.86 -7.22
CA LEU A 65 1.72 -17.85 -6.70
C LEU A 65 1.03 -16.49 -6.94
N LEU A 66 1.75 -15.39 -6.71
CA LEU A 66 1.23 -14.05 -6.94
C LEU A 66 1.09 -13.76 -8.43
N ALA A 67 2.04 -14.22 -9.26
CA ALA A 67 1.95 -14.12 -10.71
C ALA A 67 0.70 -14.85 -11.25
N SER A 68 0.42 -16.05 -10.76
CA SER A 68 -0.80 -16.78 -11.12
C SER A 68 -2.08 -16.06 -10.67
N ALA A 69 -2.07 -15.48 -9.46
CA ALA A 69 -3.21 -14.71 -8.96
C ALA A 69 -3.48 -13.47 -9.83
N ILE A 70 -2.45 -12.69 -10.14
CA ILE A 70 -2.56 -11.52 -11.04
C ILE A 70 -3.06 -11.94 -12.42
N GLN A 71 -2.55 -13.05 -12.98
CA GLN A 71 -3.00 -13.54 -14.29
C GLN A 71 -4.50 -13.87 -14.28
N LYS A 72 -5.03 -14.47 -13.21
CA LYS A 72 -6.46 -14.77 -13.07
C LYS A 72 -7.32 -13.52 -12.91
N LEU A 73 -6.77 -12.46 -12.32
CA LEU A 73 -7.44 -11.17 -12.18
C LEU A 73 -7.36 -10.34 -13.46
N THR A 74 -6.37 -10.59 -14.33
CA THR A 74 -6.14 -9.83 -15.55
C THR A 74 -7.32 -9.99 -16.51
N GLY A 75 -7.88 -8.87 -16.98
CA GLY A 75 -9.07 -8.86 -17.84
C GLY A 75 -10.40 -8.96 -17.08
N THR A 76 -10.37 -9.05 -15.75
CA THR A 76 -11.55 -8.90 -14.89
C THR A 76 -11.69 -7.45 -14.43
N GLY A 77 -12.92 -7.01 -14.15
CA GLY A 77 -13.19 -5.71 -13.50
C GLY A 77 -12.96 -5.74 -11.98
N ALA A 78 -12.17 -6.69 -11.48
CA ALA A 78 -11.92 -6.84 -10.06
C ALA A 78 -10.94 -5.76 -9.57
N GLU A 79 -11.25 -5.20 -8.41
CA GLU A 79 -10.45 -4.20 -7.72
C GLU A 79 -10.22 -4.65 -6.28
N LEU A 80 -9.02 -4.38 -5.76
CA LEU A 80 -8.70 -4.53 -4.35
C LEU A 80 -9.04 -3.21 -3.64
N VAL A 81 -9.80 -3.27 -2.56
CA VAL A 81 -10.22 -2.12 -1.73
C VAL A 81 -9.75 -2.34 -0.30
#